data_AF-A0A0A6PJU6-F1
#
_entry.id   AF-A0A0A6PJU6-F1
#
_cell.length_a   1.000
_cell.length_b   1.000
_cell.length_c   1.000
_cell.angle_alpha   90.00
_cell.angle_beta   90.00
_cell.angle_gamma   90.00
#
_symmetry.space_group_name_H-M   'P 1'
#
loop_
_entity.id
_entity.type
_entity.pdbx_description
1 polymer ?
#
loop_
_entity_poly.entity_id
_entity_poly.type
_entity_poly.pdbx_seq_one_letter_code
_entity_poly.pdbx_strand_id
1 'polypeptide(L)'
;MKQARYREIFTIVMAILTTESFADVSDGFDYPVGKKYIVTPANDGDGYYNAQDFGVNYHLGEDWNGEGGGNTDKGDPVYAVSNGIVSDAGFYGRGWGNIITLHHKLPTNECGGIVESQYAHLNSIWVSKGDKVTRGQQIGTIGNSGTKLAHLHFELRCDEKIPTTGPGYSLNTEGWLEPSEFIDAHRNFKH
;
A
#
# COMPACT_ATOMS: atom_id res chain seq x y z
N MET A 1 -53.19 -11.17 -45.53
CA MET A 1 -52.88 -9.75 -45.79
C MET A 1 -52.79 -9.00 -44.47
N LYS A 2 -51.69 -8.24 -44.30
CA LYS A 2 -51.43 -7.12 -43.36
C LYS A 2 -51.28 -7.37 -41.83
N GLN A 3 -50.01 -7.42 -41.42
CA GLN A 3 -49.30 -6.69 -40.35
C GLN A 3 -50.03 -5.59 -39.53
N ALA A 4 -49.84 -5.60 -38.20
CA ALA A 4 -49.38 -4.48 -37.32
C ALA A 4 -49.31 -4.96 -35.83
N ARG A 5 -48.15 -5.19 -35.19
CA ARG A 5 -47.21 -4.27 -34.48
C ARG A 5 -47.62 -3.87 -33.03
N TYR A 6 -47.00 -4.48 -32.01
CA TYR A 6 -46.74 -3.97 -30.65
C TYR A 6 -45.52 -4.74 -30.07
N ARG A 7 -44.28 -4.22 -30.20
CA ARG A 7 -43.45 -3.58 -29.14
C ARG A 7 -43.31 -4.43 -27.87
N GLU A 8 -42.27 -5.26 -27.80
CA GLU A 8 -41.02 -5.02 -27.05
C GLU A 8 -41.20 -4.99 -25.53
N ILE A 9 -41.03 -6.15 -24.88
CA ILE A 9 -40.53 -6.25 -23.50
C ILE A 9 -39.59 -7.47 -23.49
N PHE A 10 -38.40 -7.29 -24.07
CA PHE A 10 -37.28 -8.21 -23.83
C PHE A 10 -36.67 -7.80 -22.49
N THR A 11 -37.10 -8.45 -21.41
CA THR A 11 -36.42 -8.41 -20.13
C THR A 11 -35.08 -9.11 -20.27
N ILE A 12 -34.08 -8.38 -20.78
CA ILE A 12 -32.67 -8.77 -20.63
C ILE A 12 -32.22 -8.11 -19.34
N VAL A 13 -32.13 -8.94 -18.31
CA VAL A 13 -31.34 -8.68 -17.12
C VAL A 13 -29.92 -8.38 -17.61
N MET A 14 -29.59 -7.09 -17.75
CA MET A 14 -28.21 -6.64 -17.85
C MET A 14 -27.57 -6.90 -16.48
N ALA A 15 -27.14 -8.14 -16.27
CA ALA A 15 -26.10 -8.42 -15.31
C ALA A 15 -24.88 -7.62 -15.79
N ILE A 16 -24.67 -6.47 -15.16
CA ILE A 16 -23.42 -5.74 -15.24
C ILE A 16 -22.40 -6.63 -14.52
N LEU A 17 -21.90 -7.64 -15.23
CA LEU A 17 -20.61 -8.22 -14.93
C LEU A 17 -19.61 -7.18 -15.42
N THR A 18 -19.25 -6.24 -14.54
CA THR A 18 -18.00 -5.51 -14.71
C THR A 18 -16.93 -6.58 -14.75
N THR A 19 -16.36 -6.84 -15.92
CA THR A 19 -15.08 -7.53 -16.01
C THR A 19 -14.11 -6.62 -15.28
N GLU A 20 -13.88 -6.88 -14.00
CA GLU A 20 -12.77 -6.23 -13.31
C GLU A 20 -11.53 -6.51 -14.14
N SER A 21 -10.85 -5.43 -14.54
CA SER A 21 -9.69 -5.57 -15.39
C SER A 21 -8.63 -6.32 -14.60
N PHE A 22 -7.98 -7.32 -15.20
CA PHE A 22 -6.85 -8.01 -14.56
C PHE A 22 -5.73 -7.04 -14.12
N ALA A 23 -5.70 -5.82 -14.68
CA ALA A 23 -4.80 -4.74 -14.28
C ALA A 23 -5.05 -4.22 -12.84
N ASP A 24 -6.21 -4.52 -12.25
CA ASP A 24 -6.55 -4.12 -10.87
C ASP A 24 -6.12 -5.18 -9.83
N VAL A 25 -5.69 -6.37 -10.27
CA VAL A 25 -5.21 -7.45 -9.40
C VAL A 25 -3.70 -7.35 -9.23
N SER A 26 -3.23 -7.64 -8.02
CA SER A 26 -1.81 -7.70 -7.69
C SER A 26 -1.09 -8.76 -8.54
N ASP A 27 0.01 -8.36 -9.17
CA ASP A 27 0.99 -9.25 -9.82
C ASP A 27 2.19 -9.57 -8.91
N GLY A 28 2.21 -9.00 -7.71
CA GLY A 28 3.21 -9.18 -6.67
C GLY A 28 3.50 -7.88 -5.93
N PHE A 29 4.50 -7.91 -5.05
CA PHE A 29 4.85 -6.81 -4.17
C PHE A 29 6.33 -6.41 -4.29
N ASP A 30 6.60 -5.10 -4.33
CA ASP A 30 7.93 -4.49 -4.25
C ASP A 30 8.07 -3.64 -2.98
N TYR A 31 9.32 -3.35 -2.59
CA TYR A 31 9.54 -2.38 -1.51
C TYR A 31 9.13 -0.97 -1.94
N PRO A 32 8.61 -0.17 -1.00
CA PRO A 32 8.10 1.16 -1.29
C PRO A 32 9.20 2.22 -1.46
N VAL A 33 10.45 1.89 -1.18
CA VAL A 33 11.64 2.76 -1.25
C VAL A 33 12.80 2.04 -1.95
N GLY A 34 13.86 2.79 -2.27
CA GLY A 34 15.06 2.22 -2.89
C GLY A 34 14.87 1.79 -4.35
N LYS A 35 15.91 1.19 -4.92
CA LYS A 35 15.91 0.70 -6.31
C LYS A 35 15.18 -0.65 -6.41
N LYS A 36 13.86 -0.64 -6.20
CA LYS A 36 12.87 -1.67 -6.54
C LYS A 36 13.13 -3.13 -6.08
N TYR A 37 14.26 -3.48 -5.46
CA TYR A 37 14.56 -4.86 -5.09
C TYR A 37 15.44 -4.98 -3.83
N ILE A 38 15.02 -5.91 -2.96
CA ILE A 38 15.69 -6.51 -1.77
C ILE A 38 15.49 -5.74 -0.44
N VAL A 39 15.23 -6.50 0.65
CA VAL A 39 15.36 -6.08 2.06
C VAL A 39 16.83 -6.12 2.38
N THR A 40 17.35 -5.01 2.83
CA THR A 40 18.79 -4.80 2.83
C THR A 40 19.29 -4.51 4.24
N PRO A 41 20.29 -5.28 4.71
CA PRO A 41 21.14 -4.83 5.79
C PRO A 41 21.75 -3.47 5.46
N ALA A 42 21.89 -2.60 6.46
CA ALA A 42 22.51 -1.29 6.26
C ALA A 42 23.92 -1.40 5.61
N ASN A 43 24.17 -0.53 4.63
CA ASN A 43 25.40 -0.41 3.84
C ASN A 43 25.66 -1.58 2.90
N ASP A 44 24.62 -2.14 2.26
CA ASP A 44 24.78 -3.21 1.28
C ASP A 44 24.71 -2.72 -0.19
N GLY A 45 24.47 -1.43 -0.39
CA GLY A 45 24.57 -0.75 -1.68
C GLY A 45 23.25 -0.44 -2.37
N ASP A 46 22.10 -0.69 -1.73
CA ASP A 46 20.79 -0.28 -2.24
C ASP A 46 20.35 1.13 -1.77
N GLY A 47 20.98 1.65 -0.70
CA GLY A 47 20.80 2.98 -0.14
C GLY A 47 19.78 3.09 1.00
N TYR A 48 19.15 2.00 1.44
CA TYR A 48 18.15 1.99 2.51
C TYR A 48 18.38 0.85 3.52
N TYR A 49 17.74 0.95 4.67
CA TYR A 49 17.68 -0.15 5.63
C TYR A 49 16.42 -0.03 6.50
N ASN A 50 15.99 -1.16 7.07
CA ASN A 50 14.95 -1.19 8.10
C ASN A 50 15.55 -0.77 9.45
N ALA A 51 15.21 0.43 9.90
CA ALA A 51 15.71 1.02 11.14
C ALA A 51 14.92 0.59 12.38
N GLN A 52 13.69 0.13 12.21
CA GLN A 52 12.83 -0.34 13.28
C GLN A 52 11.88 -1.40 12.75
N ASP A 53 12.16 -2.64 13.12
CA ASP A 53 11.50 -3.82 12.60
C ASP A 53 10.11 -4.04 13.20
N PHE A 54 9.28 -4.79 12.48
CA PHE A 54 7.97 -5.19 12.94
C PHE A 54 8.05 -5.97 14.27
N GLY A 55 7.13 -5.70 15.19
CA GLY A 55 7.07 -6.31 16.51
C GLY A 55 8.14 -5.83 17.50
N VAL A 56 9.25 -5.26 17.04
CA VAL A 56 10.30 -4.69 17.91
C VAL A 56 9.75 -3.44 18.59
N ASN A 57 9.84 -3.37 19.92
CA ASN A 57 9.19 -2.34 20.73
C ASN A 57 7.68 -2.17 20.43
N TYR A 58 7.01 -3.27 20.05
CA TYR A 58 5.58 -3.32 19.72
C TYR A 58 5.21 -2.57 18.43
N HIS A 59 6.16 -2.29 17.55
CA HIS A 59 5.92 -1.56 16.32
C HIS A 59 5.07 -2.39 15.34
N LEU A 60 4.01 -1.80 14.78
CA LEU A 60 3.07 -2.50 13.88
C LEU A 60 3.38 -2.32 12.39
N GLY A 61 4.57 -1.81 12.09
CA GLY A 61 5.09 -1.67 10.74
C GLY A 61 6.61 -1.73 10.76
N GLU A 62 7.20 -1.15 9.74
CA GLU A 62 8.64 -0.98 9.60
C GLU A 62 8.98 0.48 9.34
N ASP A 63 10.05 0.97 9.96
CA ASP A 63 10.58 2.30 9.65
C ASP A 63 11.80 2.16 8.73
N TRP A 64 11.66 2.65 7.51
CA TRP A 64 12.69 2.62 6.48
C TRP A 64 13.44 3.95 6.41
N ASN A 65 14.76 3.87 6.50
CA ASN A 65 15.66 5.03 6.47
C ASN A 65 16.68 4.93 5.34
N GLY A 66 17.04 6.09 4.78
CA GLY A 66 18.20 6.17 3.89
C GLY A 66 19.53 6.09 4.65
N GLU A 67 20.54 5.49 4.03
CA GLU A 67 21.86 5.26 4.63
C GLU A 67 22.66 6.54 4.92
N GLY A 68 22.27 7.68 4.34
CA GLY A 68 22.95 8.97 4.56
C GLY A 68 22.75 9.54 5.98
N GLY A 69 21.82 8.99 6.75
CA GLY A 69 21.51 9.39 8.12
C GLY A 69 20.76 10.72 8.26
N GLY A 70 20.24 10.99 9.46
CA GLY A 70 19.50 12.23 9.75
C GLY A 70 18.22 12.36 8.94
N ASN A 71 18.13 13.40 8.09
CA ASN A 71 17.01 13.65 7.18
C ASN A 71 17.44 13.61 5.71
N THR A 72 18.54 12.92 5.41
CA THR A 72 19.10 12.88 4.04
C THR A 72 18.18 12.17 3.04
N ASP A 73 17.29 11.32 3.54
CA ASP A 73 16.23 10.63 2.80
C ASP A 73 14.94 11.47 2.63
N LYS A 74 14.86 12.64 3.25
CA LYS A 74 13.69 13.51 3.09
C LYS A 74 13.56 13.97 1.64
N GLY A 75 12.41 13.69 1.04
CA GLY A 75 12.13 14.01 -0.36
C GLY A 75 12.39 12.86 -1.32
N ASP A 76 12.98 11.76 -0.85
CA ASP A 76 13.16 10.56 -1.64
C ASP A 76 11.81 9.97 -2.08
N PRO A 77 11.76 9.31 -3.25
CA PRO A 77 10.51 8.80 -3.80
C PRO A 77 9.94 7.66 -2.96
N VAL A 78 8.61 7.67 -2.79
CA VAL A 78 7.83 6.57 -2.23
C VAL A 78 6.93 5.99 -3.32
N TYR A 79 6.95 4.66 -3.47
CA TYR A 79 6.28 3.94 -4.53
C TYR A 79 5.17 3.03 -3.99
N ALA A 80 4.11 2.85 -4.78
CA ALA A 80 3.08 1.86 -4.50
C ALA A 80 3.67 0.44 -4.55
N VAL A 81 3.55 -0.32 -3.47
CA VAL A 81 4.13 -1.68 -3.37
C VAL A 81 3.51 -2.68 -4.33
N SER A 82 2.26 -2.46 -4.75
CA SER A 82 1.55 -3.31 -5.69
C SER A 82 0.50 -2.52 -6.47
N ASN A 83 -0.12 -3.15 -7.47
CA ASN A 83 -1.32 -2.60 -8.11
C ASN A 83 -2.41 -2.43 -7.05
N GLY A 84 -3.17 -1.35 -7.11
CA GLY A 84 -4.19 -1.11 -6.10
C GLY A 84 -5.01 0.15 -6.30
N ILE A 85 -5.88 0.40 -5.33
CA ILE A 85 -6.75 1.58 -5.27
C ILE A 85 -6.44 2.32 -3.97
N VAL A 86 -6.28 3.64 -4.05
CA VAL A 86 -6.07 4.49 -2.88
C VAL A 86 -7.35 4.51 -2.04
N SER A 87 -7.30 3.93 -0.84
CA SER A 87 -8.43 3.88 0.10
C SER A 87 -8.56 5.18 0.90
N ASP A 88 -7.44 5.83 1.20
CA ASP A 88 -7.38 7.12 1.88
C ASP A 88 -6.06 7.85 1.60
N ALA A 89 -6.08 9.19 1.67
CA ALA A 89 -4.90 10.03 1.49
C ALA A 89 -5.10 11.39 2.17
N GLY A 90 -4.26 11.74 3.14
CA GLY A 90 -4.43 12.99 3.89
C GLY A 90 -3.48 13.18 5.07
N PHE A 91 -3.71 14.23 5.85
CA PHE A 91 -2.95 14.55 7.06
C PHE A 91 -3.71 14.13 8.33
N TYR A 92 -3.05 13.34 9.18
CA TYR A 92 -3.63 12.72 10.38
C TYR A 92 -2.99 13.19 11.69
N GLY A 93 -2.35 14.35 11.68
CA GLY A 93 -1.87 14.99 12.91
C GLY A 93 -0.55 14.45 13.41
N ARG A 94 -0.27 14.71 14.69
CA ARG A 94 0.98 14.36 15.35
C ARG A 94 1.09 12.85 15.52
N GLY A 95 2.27 12.30 15.28
CA GLY A 95 2.53 10.86 15.33
C GLY A 95 2.38 10.18 13.98
N TRP A 96 1.55 10.71 13.06
CA TRP A 96 1.28 10.09 11.76
C TRP A 96 1.69 10.96 10.57
N GLY A 97 1.33 12.25 10.61
CA GLY A 97 1.56 13.16 9.51
C GLY A 97 0.71 12.84 8.30
N ASN A 98 1.30 12.98 7.12
CA ASN A 98 0.69 12.62 5.86
C ASN A 98 0.71 11.09 5.69
N ILE A 99 -0.46 10.52 5.42
CA ILE A 99 -0.64 9.09 5.14
C ILE A 99 -1.25 8.91 3.75
N ILE A 100 -0.80 7.86 3.06
CA ILE A 100 -1.55 7.21 1.98
C ILE A 100 -1.87 5.79 2.44
N THR A 101 -3.08 5.29 2.16
CA THR A 101 -3.41 3.86 2.26
C THR A 101 -3.92 3.33 0.93
N LEU A 102 -3.54 2.10 0.59
CA LEU A 102 -3.94 1.43 -0.64
C LEU A 102 -4.49 0.03 -0.35
N HIS A 103 -5.55 -0.34 -1.08
CA HIS A 103 -6.06 -1.70 -1.12
C HIS A 103 -5.53 -2.44 -2.34
N HIS A 104 -4.99 -3.63 -2.10
CA HIS A 104 -4.38 -4.51 -3.09
C HIS A 104 -5.18 -5.79 -3.19
N LYS A 105 -5.88 -5.97 -4.30
CA LYS A 105 -6.61 -7.22 -4.55
C LYS A 105 -5.62 -8.34 -4.86
N LEU A 106 -5.63 -9.38 -4.06
CA LEU A 106 -4.77 -10.56 -4.27
C LEU A 106 -5.40 -11.53 -5.27
N PRO A 107 -4.58 -12.31 -6.00
CA PRO A 107 -5.07 -13.44 -6.79
C PRO A 107 -5.40 -14.67 -5.93
N THR A 108 -5.04 -14.66 -4.65
CA THR A 108 -5.35 -15.70 -3.66
C THR A 108 -6.46 -15.23 -2.71
N ASN A 109 -6.95 -16.12 -1.85
CA ASN A 109 -7.89 -15.76 -0.77
C ASN A 109 -7.17 -15.48 0.57
N GLU A 110 -5.85 -15.29 0.53
CA GLU A 110 -5.09 -14.81 1.67
C GLU A 110 -5.61 -13.43 2.09
N CYS A 111 -5.69 -13.18 3.39
CA CYS A 111 -6.26 -11.93 3.93
C CYS A 111 -7.69 -11.61 3.42
N GLY A 112 -8.48 -12.65 3.09
CA GLY A 112 -9.81 -12.46 2.51
C GLY A 112 -9.79 -11.93 1.08
N GLY A 113 -8.64 -11.99 0.40
CA GLY A 113 -8.42 -11.56 -0.97
C GLY A 113 -7.95 -10.12 -1.12
N ILE A 114 -7.74 -9.39 -0.03
CA ILE A 114 -7.26 -8.00 -0.05
C ILE A 114 -6.19 -7.80 1.03
N VAL A 115 -5.14 -7.07 0.67
CA VAL A 115 -4.14 -6.55 1.61
C VAL A 115 -4.15 -5.03 1.54
N GLU A 116 -4.13 -4.37 2.69
CA GLU A 116 -3.94 -2.93 2.78
C GLU A 116 -2.47 -2.59 3.02
N SER A 117 -1.93 -1.61 2.30
CA SER A 117 -0.64 -0.99 2.61
C SER A 117 -0.80 0.44 3.09
N GLN A 118 0.04 0.86 4.03
CA GLN A 118 0.07 2.20 4.58
C GLN A 118 1.46 2.83 4.46
N TYR A 119 1.49 4.12 4.10
CA TYR A 119 2.70 4.92 3.92
C TYR A 119 2.55 6.19 4.76
N ALA A 120 3.26 6.31 5.87
CA ALA A 120 3.13 7.43 6.80
C ALA A 120 4.36 8.36 6.78
N HIS A 121 4.23 9.48 7.50
CA HIS A 121 5.24 10.54 7.66
C HIS A 121 5.63 11.28 6.38
N LEU A 122 4.89 11.09 5.29
CA LEU A 122 5.23 11.59 3.96
C LEU A 122 5.43 13.11 3.95
N ASN A 123 6.38 13.59 3.13
CA ASN A 123 6.54 15.02 2.89
C ASN A 123 5.53 15.54 1.86
N SER A 124 5.18 14.72 0.88
CA SER A 124 4.21 15.05 -0.17
C SER A 124 3.37 13.83 -0.56
N ILE A 125 2.11 14.09 -0.94
CA ILE A 125 1.12 13.11 -1.40
C ILE A 125 0.75 13.51 -2.84
N TRP A 126 0.86 12.58 -3.79
CA TRP A 126 0.61 12.83 -5.22
C TRP A 126 -0.57 12.03 -5.78
N VAL A 127 -1.30 11.33 -4.92
CA VAL A 127 -2.49 10.57 -5.26
C VAL A 127 -3.65 10.96 -4.35
N SER A 128 -4.87 10.69 -4.79
CA SER A 128 -6.11 10.97 -4.06
C SER A 128 -6.92 9.69 -3.86
N LYS A 129 -7.79 9.69 -2.85
CA LYS A 129 -8.74 8.59 -2.62
C LYS A 129 -9.52 8.25 -3.89
N GLY A 130 -9.54 6.96 -4.23
CA GLY A 130 -10.18 6.41 -5.43
C GLY A 130 -9.27 6.32 -6.65
N ASP A 131 -8.06 6.89 -6.61
CA ASP A 131 -7.09 6.73 -7.69
C ASP A 131 -6.65 5.26 -7.79
N LYS A 132 -6.55 4.78 -9.02
CA LYS A 132 -5.88 3.51 -9.34
C LYS A 132 -4.38 3.77 -9.49
N VAL A 133 -3.57 2.88 -8.93
CA VAL A 133 -2.12 2.93 -9.09
C VAL A 133 -1.58 1.59 -9.56
N THR A 134 -0.44 1.64 -10.25
CA THR A 134 0.30 0.43 -10.64
C THR A 134 1.49 0.21 -9.71
N ARG A 135 1.89 -1.06 -9.53
CA ARG A 135 3.10 -1.44 -8.80
C ARG A 135 4.33 -0.65 -9.26
N GLY A 136 5.01 0.00 -8.32
CA GLY A 136 6.17 0.86 -8.58
C GLY A 136 5.83 2.27 -9.10
N GLN A 137 4.56 2.65 -9.15
CA GLN A 137 4.18 4.04 -9.40
C GLN A 137 4.59 4.90 -8.20
N GLN A 138 5.24 6.03 -8.45
CA GLN A 138 5.54 6.99 -7.40
C GLN A 138 4.24 7.67 -6.91
N ILE A 139 3.99 7.61 -5.60
CA ILE A 139 2.76 8.11 -4.96
C ILE A 139 3.02 9.29 -4.01
N GLY A 140 4.28 9.56 -3.69
CA GLY A 140 4.68 10.66 -2.82
C GLY A 140 6.19 10.66 -2.57
N THR A 141 6.57 11.27 -1.46
CA THR A 141 7.98 11.34 -1.04
C THR A 141 8.13 11.17 0.48
N ILE A 142 9.24 10.57 0.90
CA ILE A 142 9.63 10.43 2.31
C ILE A 142 9.63 11.79 2.98
N GLY A 143 9.19 11.84 4.24
CA GLY A 143 9.18 13.04 5.02
C GLY A 143 9.36 12.79 6.50
N ASN A 144 9.13 13.86 7.26
CA ASN A 144 9.09 13.85 8.71
C ASN A 144 7.80 14.51 9.20
N SER A 145 6.71 14.42 8.42
CA SER A 145 5.43 14.99 8.86
C SER A 145 4.91 14.16 10.03
N GLY A 146 4.47 14.82 11.11
CA GLY A 146 4.03 14.12 12.32
C GLY A 146 5.16 13.56 13.22
N THR A 147 6.41 13.51 12.73
CA THR A 147 7.60 13.02 13.45
C THR A 147 8.71 14.08 13.49
N LYS A 148 9.89 13.74 14.02
CA LYS A 148 11.04 14.67 14.10
C LYS A 148 12.06 14.42 12.98
N LEU A 149 12.39 13.15 12.77
CA LEU A 149 13.36 12.70 11.77
C LEU A 149 12.64 12.03 10.61
N ALA A 150 13.18 12.21 9.41
CA ALA A 150 12.62 11.62 8.21
C ALA A 150 12.85 10.12 8.19
N HIS A 151 11.82 9.41 7.73
CA HIS A 151 11.78 7.99 7.44
C HIS A 151 10.45 7.70 6.77
N LEU A 152 10.32 6.54 6.13
CA LEU A 152 9.02 6.00 5.77
C LEU A 152 8.60 5.00 6.83
N HIS A 153 7.50 5.28 7.52
CA HIS A 153 6.81 4.26 8.29
C HIS A 153 5.83 3.52 7.36
N PHE A 154 5.97 2.20 7.30
CA PHE A 154 5.25 1.33 6.37
C PHE A 154 4.56 0.17 7.09
N GLU A 155 3.25 0.01 6.87
CA GLU A 155 2.50 -1.14 7.40
C GLU A 155 1.86 -1.94 6.27
N LEU A 156 1.72 -3.25 6.48
CA LEU A 156 0.84 -4.13 5.73
C LEU A 156 -0.22 -4.74 6.66
N ARG A 157 -1.48 -4.79 6.19
CA ARG A 157 -2.62 -5.21 7.00
C ARG A 157 -3.56 -6.14 6.23
N CYS A 158 -4.18 -7.06 6.95
CA CYS A 158 -5.18 -8.01 6.45
C CYS A 158 -6.59 -7.77 6.98
N ASP A 159 -6.78 -6.72 7.79
CA ASP A 159 -8.09 -6.29 8.25
C ASP A 159 -8.35 -4.84 7.84
N GLU A 160 -9.18 -4.65 6.81
CA GLU A 160 -9.62 -3.33 6.33
C GLU A 160 -10.44 -2.54 7.37
N LYS A 161 -10.82 -3.15 8.50
CA LYS A 161 -11.52 -2.47 9.60
C LYS A 161 -10.57 -1.67 10.48
N ILE A 162 -9.26 -1.93 10.38
CA ILE A 162 -8.26 -1.12 11.08
C ILE A 162 -8.34 0.30 10.52
N PRO A 163 -8.61 1.33 11.34
CA PRO A 163 -8.64 2.71 10.86
C PRO A 163 -7.30 3.09 10.23
N THR A 164 -7.30 4.07 9.31
CA THR A 164 -6.07 4.60 8.70
C THR A 164 -4.99 4.81 9.76
N THR A 165 -5.23 5.58 10.82
CA THR A 165 -4.21 5.84 11.83
C THR A 165 -3.88 4.69 12.77
N GLY A 166 -4.56 3.54 12.73
CA GLY A 166 -4.30 2.40 13.62
C GLY A 166 -3.98 2.79 15.08
N PRO A 167 -3.18 1.98 15.79
CA PRO A 167 -2.48 2.42 17.00
C PRO A 167 -0.97 2.66 16.78
N GLY A 168 -0.38 2.18 15.68
CA GLY A 168 1.05 2.25 15.34
C GLY A 168 1.95 1.37 16.23
N TYR A 169 1.56 1.18 17.49
CA TYR A 169 2.24 0.30 18.44
C TYR A 169 1.23 -0.57 19.20
N SER A 170 1.46 -1.88 19.27
CA SER A 170 0.61 -2.82 20.03
C SER A 170 1.32 -4.14 20.29
N LEU A 171 1.00 -4.75 21.43
CA LEU A 171 1.32 -6.16 21.72
C LEU A 171 0.45 -7.12 20.89
N ASN A 172 -0.77 -6.71 20.55
CA ASN A 172 -1.66 -7.48 19.69
C ASN A 172 -1.39 -7.08 18.23
N THR A 173 -0.90 -8.04 17.45
CA THR A 173 -0.58 -7.89 16.02
C THR A 173 -1.66 -8.49 15.11
N GLU A 174 -2.78 -8.96 15.66
CA GLU A 174 -3.89 -9.52 14.87
C GLU A 174 -4.38 -8.52 13.81
N GLY A 175 -4.29 -8.90 12.54
CA GLY A 175 -4.68 -8.06 11.41
C GLY A 175 -3.51 -7.31 10.76
N TRP A 176 -2.31 -7.34 11.33
CA TRP A 176 -1.07 -6.82 10.73
C TRP A 176 -0.23 -7.96 10.15
N LEU A 177 0.54 -7.61 9.12
CA LEU A 177 1.55 -8.47 8.49
C LEU A 177 2.93 -7.90 8.76
N GLU A 178 3.92 -8.78 8.91
CA GLU A 178 5.33 -8.40 8.85
C GLU A 178 5.67 -7.99 7.40
N PRO A 179 5.95 -6.68 7.13
CA PRO A 179 5.98 -6.20 5.76
C PRO A 179 7.09 -6.81 4.91
N SER A 180 8.30 -6.92 5.46
CA SER A 180 9.45 -7.52 4.77
C SER A 180 9.19 -8.98 4.40
N GLU A 181 8.78 -9.80 5.37
CA GLU A 181 8.47 -11.21 5.14
C GLU A 181 7.37 -11.39 4.09
N PHE A 182 6.28 -10.61 4.19
CA PHE A 182 5.18 -10.70 3.25
C PHE A 182 5.60 -10.30 1.83
N ILE A 183 6.34 -9.19 1.68
CA ILE A 183 6.81 -8.72 0.38
C ILE A 183 7.73 -9.77 -0.26
N ASP A 184 8.68 -10.33 0.49
CA ASP A 184 9.61 -11.34 -0.02
C ASP A 184 8.93 -12.66 -0.39
N ALA A 185 7.89 -13.07 0.32
CA ALA A 185 7.05 -14.21 -0.04
C ALA A 185 6.21 -13.95 -1.32
N HIS A 186 5.87 -12.67 -1.60
CA HIS A 186 4.92 -12.28 -2.64
C HIS A 186 5.51 -11.42 -3.76
N ARG A 187 6.81 -11.56 -4.04
CA ARG A 187 7.47 -10.80 -5.13
C ARG A 187 6.83 -10.96 -6.48
N ASN A 188 6.32 -12.15 -6.79
CA ASN A 188 5.66 -12.44 -8.05
C ASN A 188 4.52 -13.42 -7.80
N PHE A 189 3.30 -13.04 -8.16
CA PHE A 189 2.23 -14.03 -8.30
C PHE A 189 2.36 -14.69 -9.67
N LYS A 190 2.31 -16.02 -9.69
CA LYS A 190 2.26 -16.76 -10.96
C LYS A 190 0.87 -16.55 -11.56
N HIS A 191 0.81 -15.96 -12.74
CA HIS A 191 -0.40 -15.92 -13.57
C HIS A 191 -0.66 -17.28 -14.23
#